data_AF-A0A453K1Y2-F1
#
_entry.id   AF-A0A453K1Y2-F1
#
_cell.length_a   1.000
_cell.length_b   1.000
_cell.length_c   1.000
_cell.angle_alpha   90.00
_cell.angle_beta   90.00
_cell.angle_gamma   90.00
#
_symmetry.space_group_name_H-M   'P 1'
#
loop_
_entity.id
_entity.type
_entity.pdbx_description
1 polymer ?
#
loop_
_entity_poly.entity_id
_entity_poly.type
_entity_poly.pdbx_seq_one_letter_code
_entity_poly.pdbx_strand_id
1 'polypeptide(L)'
;RSRVAFVLVDGIGDVTIPSLGGRTPLEAAAAPRLDAVAAAGVVGLMDPVEPGLACGSDTAHLSLLGYDPRVYYRGRGAFESMGAGLAMAPGDIAFKSNFATLDESTGVIVSRRADRHFEEEGPILCAALDGMKLPSFPEYEVRVRYATEHRCGVVVKGPRLSGNISGTDPLKDNRLHLKAEPLDDSEEAKNTAAVVNELSKEITRILVSQPINAKRAVERKNIANVVLLRGCGIRIEVPPFETKHGLTPCMVAPTKIIAGLGLSLGIDILEAPGATGDYRTLLTSKAKAIAKALSAPLDTPPRVFVPGEDEYKAGRENGYDFGFLHIKVKINIGSLEN
;
A
#
# COMPACT_ATOMS: atom_id res chain seq x y z
N ARG A 1 17.77 -19.57 -20.42
CA ARG A 1 17.68 -18.32 -19.63
C ARG A 1 17.85 -18.67 -18.16
N SER A 2 18.67 -17.92 -17.42
CA SER A 2 18.78 -18.08 -15.97
C SER A 2 17.49 -17.60 -15.30
N ARG A 3 17.05 -18.30 -14.25
CA ARG A 3 15.86 -17.96 -13.47
C ARG A 3 16.28 -17.48 -12.10
N VAL A 4 15.61 -16.46 -11.57
CA VAL A 4 15.95 -15.85 -10.29
C VAL A 4 14.74 -15.91 -9.37
N ALA A 5 14.94 -16.52 -8.19
CA ALA A 5 14.00 -16.42 -7.08
C ALA A 5 14.58 -15.44 -6.05
N PHE A 6 13.94 -14.29 -5.88
CA PHE A 6 14.31 -13.31 -4.88
C PHE A 6 13.42 -13.51 -3.64
N VAL A 7 14.00 -14.01 -2.54
CA VAL A 7 13.26 -14.26 -1.29
C VAL A 7 13.57 -13.15 -0.29
N LEU A 8 12.58 -12.30 -0.01
CA LEU A 8 12.72 -11.23 0.96
C LEU A 8 12.01 -11.59 2.27
N VAL A 9 12.78 -11.64 3.35
CA VAL A 9 12.27 -11.77 4.71
C VAL A 9 12.24 -10.38 5.36
N ASP A 10 11.08 -9.74 5.27
CA ASP A 10 10.84 -8.37 5.72
C ASP A 10 10.99 -8.26 7.24
N GLY A 11 11.90 -7.37 7.66
CA GLY A 11 12.25 -7.15 9.06
C GLY A 11 13.14 -8.24 9.69
N ILE A 12 13.93 -8.97 8.90
CA ILE A 12 14.80 -10.05 9.41
C ILE A 12 16.00 -9.54 10.25
N GLY A 13 16.50 -8.35 9.95
CA GLY A 13 17.59 -7.74 10.72
C GLY A 13 17.13 -7.30 12.10
N ASP A 14 17.94 -7.58 13.12
CA ASP A 14 17.65 -7.25 14.51
C ASP A 14 18.96 -7.01 15.28
N VAL A 15 18.85 -6.63 16.55
CA VAL A 15 19.93 -6.48 17.50
C VAL A 15 20.09 -7.72 18.36
N THR A 16 21.21 -7.81 19.07
CA THR A 16 21.44 -8.86 20.07
C THR A 16 20.50 -8.68 21.27
N ILE A 17 19.88 -9.77 21.73
CA ILE A 17 18.92 -9.75 22.83
C ILE A 17 19.49 -10.51 24.03
N PRO A 18 19.56 -9.90 25.24
CA PRO A 18 20.10 -10.55 26.43
C PRO A 18 19.42 -11.88 26.80
N SER A 19 18.08 -11.97 26.70
CA SER A 19 17.34 -13.20 26.98
C SER A 19 17.60 -14.33 25.97
N LEU A 20 18.21 -14.03 24.82
CA LEU A 20 18.68 -15.02 23.83
C LEU A 20 20.17 -15.36 24.00
N GLY A 21 20.76 -15.04 25.15
CA GLY A 21 22.19 -15.22 25.41
C GLY A 21 23.06 -14.28 24.58
N GLY A 22 22.57 -13.07 24.28
CA GLY A 22 23.29 -12.08 23.47
C GLY A 22 23.27 -12.36 21.96
N ARG A 23 22.36 -13.21 21.48
CA ARG A 23 22.15 -13.51 20.06
C ARG A 23 21.00 -12.68 19.49
N THR A 24 20.99 -12.48 18.17
CA THR A 24 19.81 -11.98 17.45
C THR A 24 18.73 -13.09 17.35
N PRO A 25 17.45 -12.74 17.08
CA PRO A 25 16.41 -13.74 16.83
C PRO A 25 16.72 -14.69 15.67
N LEU A 26 17.35 -14.21 14.59
CA LEU A 26 17.72 -15.06 13.46
C LEU A 26 18.79 -16.08 13.87
N GLU A 27 19.81 -15.65 14.62
CA GLU A 27 20.83 -16.56 15.13
C GLU A 27 20.22 -17.57 16.10
N ALA A 28 19.36 -17.14 17.02
CA ALA A 28 18.73 -18.03 18.00
C ALA A 28 17.76 -19.04 17.37
N ALA A 29 17.20 -18.75 16.20
CA ALA A 29 16.24 -19.61 15.52
C ALA A 29 16.90 -20.88 14.96
N ALA A 30 16.19 -22.01 15.06
CA ALA A 30 16.58 -23.23 14.36
C ALA A 30 16.27 -23.09 12.86
N ALA A 31 17.24 -22.62 12.07
CA ALA A 31 17.07 -22.28 10.65
C ALA A 31 17.96 -23.10 9.69
N PRO A 32 17.98 -24.45 9.78
CA PRO A 32 18.94 -25.29 9.04
C PRO A 32 18.85 -25.14 7.51
N ARG A 33 17.69 -24.71 6.99
CA ARG A 33 17.48 -24.47 5.56
C ARG A 33 18.11 -23.15 5.10
N LEU A 34 18.06 -22.10 5.93
CA LEU A 34 18.77 -20.85 5.64
C LEU A 34 20.28 -21.06 5.79
N ASP A 35 20.69 -21.81 6.82
CA ASP A 35 22.10 -22.18 7.02
C ASP A 35 22.66 -22.94 5.82
N ALA A 36 21.91 -23.90 5.27
CA ALA A 36 22.31 -24.62 4.07
C ALA A 36 22.46 -23.72 2.84
N VAL A 37 21.57 -22.74 2.65
CA VAL A 37 21.67 -21.77 1.55
C VAL A 37 22.88 -20.86 1.73
N ALA A 38 23.13 -20.39 2.96
CA ALA A 38 24.30 -19.58 3.28
C ALA A 38 25.61 -20.35 3.06
N ALA A 39 25.69 -21.61 3.52
CA ALA A 39 26.87 -22.46 3.38
C ALA A 39 27.18 -22.86 1.93
N ALA A 40 26.15 -22.97 1.08
CA ALA A 40 26.31 -23.31 -0.33
C ALA A 40 26.49 -22.07 -1.25
N GLY A 41 26.39 -20.87 -0.70
CA GLY A 41 26.33 -19.62 -1.45
C GLY A 41 27.35 -18.58 -1.01
N VAL A 42 27.02 -17.30 -1.28
CA VAL A 42 27.79 -16.14 -0.84
C VAL A 42 26.94 -15.33 0.12
N VAL A 43 27.53 -14.92 1.24
CA VAL A 43 26.89 -14.09 2.26
C VAL A 43 27.53 -12.70 2.31
N GLY A 44 26.74 -11.71 2.70
CA GLY A 44 27.19 -10.34 2.82
C GLY A 44 26.17 -9.47 3.57
N LEU A 45 26.55 -8.23 3.81
CA LEU A 45 25.67 -7.21 4.38
C LEU A 45 25.14 -6.31 3.27
N MET A 46 23.94 -5.79 3.46
CA MET A 46 23.29 -4.90 2.50
C MET A 46 22.54 -3.82 3.27
N ASP A 47 22.95 -2.58 3.08
CA ASP A 47 22.14 -1.41 3.40
C ASP A 47 21.16 -1.18 2.24
N PRO A 48 19.83 -1.24 2.46
CA PRO A 48 18.88 -1.15 1.37
C PRO A 48 19.00 0.15 0.55
N VAL A 49 19.40 1.26 1.17
CA VAL A 49 19.49 2.58 0.52
C VAL A 49 20.83 3.27 0.78
N GLU A 50 21.23 3.40 2.05
CA GLU A 50 22.57 3.86 2.46
C GLU A 50 22.86 3.47 3.91
N PRO A 51 24.14 3.40 4.31
CA PRO A 51 24.53 3.12 5.70
C PRO A 51 23.89 4.10 6.69
N GLY A 52 23.24 3.54 7.72
CA GLY A 52 22.64 4.32 8.81
C GLY A 52 21.27 4.94 8.51
N LEU A 53 20.73 4.80 7.30
CA LEU A 53 19.40 5.31 6.95
C LEU A 53 18.31 4.26 7.22
N ALA A 54 17.45 4.56 8.19
CA ALA A 54 16.24 3.78 8.42
C ALA A 54 15.26 3.97 7.26
N CYS A 55 14.91 2.87 6.58
CA CYS A 55 14.04 2.88 5.41
C CYS A 55 12.66 2.31 5.70
N GLY A 56 11.63 2.90 5.09
CA GLY A 56 10.31 2.28 5.03
C GLY A 56 10.29 1.10 4.05
N SER A 57 9.29 0.22 4.17
CA SER A 57 9.14 -0.91 3.24
C SER A 57 9.02 -0.47 1.78
N ASP A 58 8.40 0.68 1.51
CA ASP A 58 8.29 1.26 0.17
C ASP A 58 9.67 1.61 -0.42
N THR A 59 10.42 2.47 0.26
CA THR A 59 11.74 2.94 -0.20
C THR A 59 12.76 1.81 -0.29
N ALA A 60 12.77 0.89 0.69
CA ALA A 60 13.64 -0.28 0.67
C ALA A 60 13.35 -1.21 -0.52
N HIS A 61 12.08 -1.56 -0.77
CA HIS A 61 11.74 -2.47 -1.87
C HIS A 61 11.99 -1.84 -3.24
N LEU A 62 11.78 -0.54 -3.38
CA LEU A 62 12.09 0.19 -4.61
C LEU A 62 13.60 0.07 -4.92
N SER A 63 14.44 0.28 -3.91
CA SER A 63 15.89 0.15 -4.01
C SER A 63 16.33 -1.29 -4.32
N LEU A 64 15.77 -2.29 -3.61
CA LEU A 64 16.04 -3.72 -3.84
C LEU A 64 15.71 -4.19 -5.26
N LEU A 65 14.70 -3.56 -5.89
CA LEU A 65 14.31 -3.85 -7.28
C LEU A 65 15.10 -3.01 -8.30
N GLY A 66 16.10 -2.26 -7.84
CA GLY A 66 17.05 -1.50 -8.65
C GLY A 66 16.65 -0.07 -8.96
N TYR A 67 15.67 0.50 -8.26
CA TYR A 67 15.19 1.87 -8.48
C TYR A 67 15.59 2.77 -7.32
N ASP A 68 16.37 3.82 -7.58
CA ASP A 68 16.78 4.75 -6.53
C ASP A 68 15.56 5.48 -5.95
N PRO A 69 15.24 5.29 -4.65
CA PRO A 69 14.10 5.96 -4.03
C PRO A 69 14.26 7.48 -3.98
N ARG A 70 15.48 8.03 -3.99
CA ARG A 70 15.69 9.49 -4.01
C ARG A 70 15.21 10.11 -5.32
N VAL A 71 15.29 9.34 -6.40
CA VAL A 71 14.87 9.79 -7.73
C VAL A 71 13.39 9.53 -7.93
N TYR A 72 12.89 8.34 -7.58
CA TYR A 72 11.57 7.88 -8.03
C TYR A 72 10.50 7.87 -6.94
N TYR A 73 10.84 7.83 -5.65
CA TYR A 73 9.82 7.77 -4.60
C TYR A 73 9.03 9.07 -4.55
N ARG A 74 7.70 8.96 -4.55
CA ARG A 74 6.79 10.10 -4.52
C ARG A 74 5.60 9.89 -3.59
N GLY A 75 5.87 9.26 -2.44
CA GLY A 75 4.89 9.03 -1.39
C GLY A 75 4.20 7.67 -1.49
N ARG A 76 3.59 7.28 -0.36
CA ARG A 76 3.09 5.93 -0.11
C ARG A 76 1.65 5.69 -0.59
N GLY A 77 0.86 6.75 -0.73
CA GLY A 77 -0.57 6.67 -1.03
C GLY A 77 -0.86 5.87 -2.30
N ALA A 78 -0.12 6.13 -3.38
CA ALA A 78 -0.28 5.43 -4.66
C ALA A 78 -0.08 3.91 -4.52
N PHE A 79 0.99 3.47 -3.85
CA PHE A 79 1.27 2.04 -3.66
C PHE A 79 0.18 1.35 -2.82
N GLU A 80 -0.30 1.97 -1.75
CA GLU A 80 -1.37 1.37 -0.95
C GLU A 80 -2.68 1.26 -1.74
N SER A 81 -3.05 2.30 -2.50
CA SER A 81 -4.27 2.32 -3.30
C SER A 81 -4.24 1.34 -4.47
N MET A 82 -3.11 1.26 -5.20
CA MET A 82 -2.96 0.29 -6.28
C MET A 82 -3.04 -1.15 -5.76
N GLY A 83 -2.35 -1.46 -4.65
CA GLY A 83 -2.42 -2.79 -4.05
C GLY A 83 -3.82 -3.14 -3.51
N ALA A 84 -4.60 -2.13 -3.10
CA ALA A 84 -5.99 -2.27 -2.70
C ALA A 84 -6.95 -2.45 -3.89
N GLY A 85 -6.46 -2.34 -5.13
CA GLY A 85 -7.24 -2.58 -6.35
C GLY A 85 -7.85 -1.34 -6.97
N LEU A 86 -7.34 -0.15 -6.65
CA LEU A 86 -7.67 1.06 -7.41
C LEU A 86 -6.71 1.18 -8.60
N ALA A 87 -7.25 1.19 -9.82
CA ALA A 87 -6.48 1.44 -11.02
C ALA A 87 -6.00 2.90 -11.06
N MET A 88 -4.71 3.09 -11.33
CA MET A 88 -4.06 4.40 -11.42
C MET A 88 -3.19 4.45 -12.67
N ALA A 89 -3.12 5.58 -13.37
CA ALA A 89 -2.17 5.94 -14.44
C ALA A 89 -0.99 6.74 -13.86
N PRO A 90 0.21 6.77 -14.49
CA PRO A 90 1.29 7.62 -14.01
C PRO A 90 0.82 9.07 -13.99
N GLY A 91 1.11 9.79 -12.91
CA GLY A 91 0.57 11.14 -12.68
C GLY A 91 -0.68 11.20 -11.79
N ASP A 92 -1.45 10.10 -11.67
CA ASP A 92 -2.58 10.04 -10.73
C ASP A 92 -2.10 10.10 -9.28
N ILE A 93 -2.85 10.76 -8.41
CA ILE A 93 -2.55 10.80 -6.97
C ILE A 93 -3.49 9.92 -6.18
N ALA A 94 -3.01 9.47 -5.03
CA ALA A 94 -3.83 8.77 -4.07
C ALA A 94 -3.52 9.16 -2.63
N PHE A 95 -4.54 9.02 -1.81
CA PHE A 95 -4.49 9.22 -0.38
C PHE A 95 -4.81 7.92 0.32
N LYS A 96 -4.05 7.66 1.39
CA LYS A 96 -4.54 6.81 2.45
C LYS A 96 -5.50 7.66 3.26
N SER A 97 -6.71 7.19 3.48
CA SER A 97 -7.73 8.05 4.06
C SER A 97 -8.48 7.36 5.18
N ASN A 98 -9.05 8.17 6.07
CA ASN A 98 -9.82 7.71 7.20
C ASN A 98 -11.21 8.34 7.19
N PHE A 99 -12.25 7.53 7.32
CA PHE A 99 -13.56 8.02 7.76
C PHE A 99 -13.44 8.56 9.20
N ALA A 100 -13.95 9.76 9.41
CA ALA A 100 -13.80 10.51 10.64
C ALA A 100 -15.09 11.31 10.96
N THR A 101 -15.10 11.86 12.16
CA THR A 101 -16.20 12.68 12.70
C THR A 101 -15.74 14.13 12.78
N LEU A 102 -16.36 14.97 11.96
CA LEU A 102 -16.23 16.42 11.97
C LEU A 102 -17.44 17.01 12.69
N ASP A 103 -17.19 17.88 13.66
CA ASP A 103 -18.19 18.80 14.17
C ASP A 103 -18.29 19.99 13.20
N GLU A 104 -19.38 20.07 12.46
CA GLU A 104 -19.61 21.11 11.44
C GLU A 104 -19.77 22.51 12.04
N SER A 105 -20.20 22.62 13.30
CA SER A 105 -20.41 23.90 13.97
C SER A 105 -19.09 24.56 14.38
N THR A 106 -18.08 23.75 14.72
CA THR A 106 -16.78 24.23 15.18
C THR A 106 -15.65 24.02 14.17
N GLY A 107 -15.85 23.17 13.16
CA GLY A 107 -14.82 22.76 12.22
C GLY A 107 -13.80 21.78 12.80
N VAL A 108 -14.10 21.18 13.97
CA VAL A 108 -13.17 20.31 14.71
C VAL A 108 -13.38 18.84 14.36
N ILE A 109 -12.27 18.14 14.11
CA ILE A 109 -12.25 16.68 14.01
C ILE A 109 -12.32 16.09 15.42
N VAL A 110 -13.51 15.66 15.84
CA VAL A 110 -13.76 15.07 17.17
C VAL A 110 -13.15 13.67 17.27
N SER A 111 -13.24 12.91 16.18
CA SER A 111 -12.61 11.59 16.08
C SER A 111 -12.04 11.38 14.69
N ARG A 112 -10.75 11.08 14.58
CA ARG A 112 -10.09 10.74 13.31
C ARG A 112 -10.41 9.33 12.81
N ARG A 113 -11.15 8.55 13.60
CA ARG A 113 -11.52 7.17 13.30
C ARG A 113 -12.99 7.00 13.67
N ALA A 114 -13.86 7.06 12.67
CA ALA A 114 -15.29 6.93 12.90
C ALA A 114 -15.63 5.62 13.63
N ASP A 115 -15.03 4.50 13.19
CA ASP A 115 -15.15 3.21 13.85
C ASP A 115 -13.97 2.29 13.51
N ARG A 116 -13.72 1.30 14.37
CA ARG A 116 -12.85 0.17 14.00
C ARG A 116 -13.61 -1.01 13.43
N HIS A 117 -14.91 -1.11 13.72
CA HIS A 117 -15.81 -2.08 13.12
C HIS A 117 -16.64 -1.36 12.06
N PHE A 118 -16.07 -1.23 10.86
CA PHE A 118 -16.61 -0.42 9.77
C PHE A 118 -16.76 -1.22 8.47
N GLU A 119 -16.69 -2.54 8.56
CA GLU A 119 -16.69 -3.46 7.42
C GLU A 119 -18.05 -3.51 6.72
N GLU A 120 -19.14 -3.26 7.45
CA GLU A 120 -20.50 -3.20 6.88
C GLU A 120 -20.83 -1.82 6.29
N GLU A 121 -20.47 -0.74 6.99
CA GLU A 121 -20.86 0.62 6.62
C GLU A 121 -19.85 1.29 5.68
N GLY A 122 -18.57 0.98 5.82
CA GLY A 122 -17.48 1.56 5.03
C GLY A 122 -17.64 1.34 3.51
N PRO A 123 -17.96 0.12 3.02
CA PRO A 123 -18.26 -0.09 1.62
C PRO A 123 -19.43 0.76 1.10
N ILE A 124 -20.48 0.95 1.89
CA ILE A 124 -21.65 1.75 1.51
C ILE A 124 -21.27 3.22 1.36
N LEU A 125 -20.52 3.78 2.32
CA LEU A 125 -20.04 5.15 2.23
C LEU A 125 -19.03 5.35 1.11
N CYS A 126 -18.16 4.37 0.84
CA CYS A 126 -17.26 4.43 -0.33
C CYS A 126 -18.05 4.43 -1.64
N ALA A 127 -19.09 3.60 -1.76
CA ALA A 127 -19.94 3.57 -2.95
C ALA A 127 -20.68 4.90 -3.18
N ALA A 128 -21.05 5.62 -2.12
CA ALA A 128 -21.63 6.95 -2.23
C ALA A 128 -20.64 8.03 -2.71
N LEU A 129 -19.34 7.82 -2.49
CA LEU A 129 -18.27 8.74 -2.88
C LEU A 129 -17.60 8.37 -4.22
N ASP A 130 -17.61 7.10 -4.62
CA ASP A 130 -16.97 6.62 -5.84
C ASP A 130 -17.60 7.29 -7.08
N GLY A 131 -16.78 7.90 -7.93
CA GLY A 131 -17.24 8.60 -9.12
C GLY A 131 -17.87 9.98 -8.87
N MET A 132 -17.79 10.52 -7.65
CA MET A 132 -18.28 11.88 -7.36
C MET A 132 -17.61 12.94 -8.25
N LYS A 133 -18.31 14.05 -8.47
CA LYS A 133 -17.88 15.14 -9.35
C LYS A 133 -17.34 16.31 -8.53
N LEU A 134 -16.33 16.96 -9.08
CA LEU A 134 -15.75 18.21 -8.57
C LEU A 134 -16.22 19.35 -9.48
N PRO A 135 -17.19 20.19 -9.06
CA PRO A 135 -17.83 21.17 -9.94
C PRO A 135 -16.85 22.15 -10.62
N SER A 136 -15.79 22.57 -9.91
CA SER A 136 -14.78 23.48 -10.47
C SER A 136 -13.70 22.76 -11.27
N PHE A 137 -13.67 21.43 -11.21
CA PHE A 137 -12.65 20.56 -11.78
C PHE A 137 -13.28 19.37 -12.53
N PRO A 138 -14.13 19.61 -13.55
CA PRO A 138 -14.94 18.58 -14.21
C PRO A 138 -14.12 17.52 -14.96
N GLU A 139 -12.86 17.81 -15.31
CA GLU A 139 -11.94 16.89 -15.98
C GLU A 139 -11.29 15.87 -15.04
N TYR A 140 -11.50 16.00 -13.72
CA TYR A 140 -10.92 15.10 -12.73
C TYR A 140 -11.88 13.96 -12.39
N GLU A 141 -11.34 12.75 -12.27
CA GLU A 141 -12.08 11.56 -11.84
C GLU A 141 -11.66 11.21 -10.41
N VAL A 142 -12.65 10.94 -9.54
CA VAL A 142 -12.38 10.46 -8.19
C VAL A 142 -12.86 9.03 -8.03
N ARG A 143 -11.98 8.18 -7.51
CA ARG A 143 -12.30 6.79 -7.16
C ARG A 143 -12.05 6.52 -5.68
N VAL A 144 -12.98 5.84 -5.03
CA VAL A 144 -12.93 5.57 -3.60
C VAL A 144 -13.17 4.10 -3.36
N ARG A 145 -12.28 3.45 -2.61
CA ARG A 145 -12.42 2.04 -2.26
C ARG A 145 -12.25 1.84 -0.77
N TYR A 146 -13.15 1.05 -0.20
CA TYR A 146 -13.04 0.63 1.19
C TYR A 146 -11.77 -0.22 1.38
N ALA A 147 -11.09 -0.03 2.51
CA ALA A 147 -9.96 -0.86 2.90
C ALA A 147 -10.30 -1.75 4.10
N THR A 148 -10.03 -1.31 5.32
CA THR A 148 -10.26 -2.07 6.55
C THR A 148 -10.47 -1.10 7.70
N GLU A 149 -11.28 -1.47 8.69
CA GLU A 149 -11.69 -0.55 9.76
C GLU A 149 -12.21 0.78 9.14
N HIS A 150 -11.96 1.93 9.78
CA HIS A 150 -12.20 3.29 9.27
C HIS A 150 -11.46 3.67 7.97
N ARG A 151 -10.64 2.81 7.37
CA ARG A 151 -9.72 3.22 6.28
C ARG A 151 -10.35 3.04 4.91
N CYS A 152 -10.03 3.96 4.01
CA CYS A 152 -10.32 3.87 2.59
C CYS A 152 -9.14 4.42 1.76
N GLY A 153 -9.09 4.04 0.49
CA GLY A 153 -8.23 4.66 -0.51
C GLY A 153 -9.04 5.67 -1.32
N VAL A 154 -8.47 6.85 -1.56
CA VAL A 154 -9.04 7.86 -2.46
C VAL A 154 -8.03 8.13 -3.56
N VAL A 155 -8.41 7.92 -4.81
CA VAL A 155 -7.62 8.21 -6.00
C VAL A 155 -8.23 9.40 -6.73
N VAL A 156 -7.39 10.34 -7.16
CA VAL A 156 -7.77 11.45 -8.03
C VAL A 156 -6.95 11.33 -9.31
N LYS A 157 -7.65 11.33 -10.43
CA LYS A 157 -7.06 11.30 -11.77
C LYS A 157 -7.36 12.59 -12.49
N GLY A 158 -6.39 13.09 -13.23
CA GLY A 158 -6.55 14.35 -13.97
C GLY A 158 -5.22 14.98 -14.32
N PRO A 159 -5.24 16.10 -15.06
CA PRO A 159 -4.02 16.78 -15.48
C PRO A 159 -3.33 17.50 -14.32
N ARG A 160 -2.01 17.73 -14.45
CA ARG A 160 -1.23 18.62 -13.58
C ARG A 160 -1.41 18.35 -12.07
N LEU A 161 -1.41 17.07 -11.71
CA LEU A 161 -1.42 16.64 -10.32
C LEU A 161 0.01 16.53 -9.77
N SER A 162 0.18 16.81 -8.48
CA SER A 162 1.43 16.69 -7.74
C SER A 162 1.22 15.95 -6.43
N GLY A 163 2.18 15.12 -6.05
CA GLY A 163 2.23 14.51 -4.71
C GLY A 163 2.67 15.48 -3.61
N ASN A 164 3.23 16.65 -3.95
CA ASN A 164 3.86 17.55 -2.99
C ASN A 164 2.88 18.55 -2.39
N ILE A 165 1.88 18.02 -1.68
CA ILE A 165 0.89 18.79 -0.93
C ILE A 165 0.72 18.24 0.48
N SER A 166 0.27 19.08 1.40
CA SER A 166 -0.20 18.62 2.71
C SER A 166 -1.55 17.90 2.60
N GLY A 167 -1.92 17.17 3.66
CA GLY A 167 -3.22 16.50 3.78
C GLY A 167 -4.22 17.32 4.59
N THR A 168 -5.44 16.81 4.72
CA THR A 168 -6.50 17.41 5.56
C THR A 168 -6.56 16.84 6.98
N ASP A 169 -5.85 15.73 7.24
CA ASP A 169 -5.77 15.09 8.56
C ASP A 169 -4.96 15.95 9.56
N PRO A 170 -5.54 16.44 10.67
CA PRO A 170 -4.81 17.19 11.70
C PRO A 170 -3.87 16.35 12.57
N LEU A 171 -3.77 15.04 12.30
CA LEU A 171 -2.90 14.08 12.97
C LEU A 171 -3.23 13.81 14.45
N LYS A 172 -4.16 14.55 15.06
CA LYS A 172 -4.69 14.36 16.41
C LYS A 172 -6.19 14.72 16.46
N ASP A 173 -6.92 14.03 17.32
CA ASP A 173 -8.33 14.35 17.60
C ASP A 173 -8.43 15.72 18.31
N ASN A 174 -9.63 16.30 18.28
CA ASN A 174 -9.96 17.61 18.85
C ASN A 174 -9.09 18.74 18.30
N ARG A 175 -8.87 18.71 16.97
CA ARG A 175 -8.15 19.75 16.22
C ARG A 175 -8.97 20.16 15.00
N LEU A 176 -8.72 21.38 14.52
CA LEU A 176 -9.38 21.90 13.31
C LEU A 176 -9.07 21.00 12.12
N HIS A 177 -10.09 20.78 11.29
CA HIS A 177 -9.92 20.14 10.00
C HIS A 177 -9.01 21.02 9.12
N LEU A 178 -7.94 20.45 8.60
CA LEU A 178 -6.95 21.20 7.83
C LEU A 178 -7.39 21.33 6.37
N LYS A 179 -6.91 22.39 5.72
CA LYS A 179 -6.91 22.50 4.26
C LYS A 179 -5.62 21.93 3.71
N ALA A 180 -5.69 21.32 2.54
CA ALA A 180 -4.50 20.96 1.79
C ALA A 180 -3.80 22.24 1.31
N GLU A 181 -2.48 22.27 1.45
CA GLU A 181 -1.61 23.36 1.05
C GLU A 181 -0.49 22.81 0.15
N PRO A 182 -0.04 23.57 -0.86
CA PRO A 182 1.13 23.18 -1.63
C PRO A 182 2.38 23.18 -0.74
N LEU A 183 3.26 22.20 -0.92
CA LEU A 183 4.53 22.09 -0.19
C LEU A 183 5.73 22.61 -1.01
N ASP A 184 5.48 23.05 -2.25
CA ASP A 184 6.42 23.78 -3.09
C ASP A 184 5.67 24.85 -3.93
N ASP A 185 6.43 25.65 -4.67
CA ASP A 185 5.89 26.76 -5.47
C ASP A 185 5.39 26.34 -6.86
N SER A 186 5.36 25.03 -7.18
CA SER A 186 4.92 24.56 -8.49
C SER A 186 3.43 24.82 -8.74
N GLU A 187 3.08 25.06 -10.00
CA GLU A 187 1.68 25.25 -10.39
C GLU A 187 0.88 23.95 -10.23
N GLU A 188 1.53 22.80 -10.39
CA GLU A 188 0.94 21.48 -10.14
C GLU A 188 0.57 21.31 -8.66
N ALA A 189 1.44 21.68 -7.71
CA ALA A 189 1.13 21.59 -6.29
C ALA A 189 -0.02 22.54 -5.90
N LYS A 190 -0.02 23.78 -6.39
CA LYS A 190 -1.11 24.75 -6.15
C LYS A 190 -2.44 24.26 -6.71
N ASN A 191 -2.44 23.79 -7.96
CA ASN A 191 -3.60 23.19 -8.61
C ASN A 191 -4.12 21.99 -7.81
N THR A 192 -3.23 21.08 -7.42
CA THR A 192 -3.61 19.89 -6.65
C THR A 192 -4.21 20.24 -5.29
N ALA A 193 -3.62 21.20 -4.56
CA ALA A 193 -4.17 21.65 -3.29
C ALA A 193 -5.59 22.22 -3.46
N ALA A 194 -5.86 22.98 -4.54
CA ALA A 194 -7.19 23.49 -4.84
C ALA A 194 -8.20 22.35 -5.14
N VAL A 195 -7.82 21.39 -5.99
CA VAL A 195 -8.62 20.19 -6.31
C VAL A 195 -8.95 19.41 -5.04
N VAL A 196 -7.95 19.17 -4.18
CA VAL A 196 -8.10 18.37 -2.96
C VAL A 196 -8.96 19.08 -1.91
N ASN A 197 -8.90 20.41 -1.84
CA ASN A 197 -9.78 21.18 -0.98
C ASN A 197 -11.24 21.17 -1.44
N GLU A 198 -11.51 21.17 -2.75
CA GLU A 198 -12.87 20.97 -3.27
C GLU A 198 -13.35 19.54 -3.02
N LEU A 199 -12.49 18.55 -3.30
CA LEU A 199 -12.72 17.14 -2.98
C LEU A 199 -13.14 16.95 -1.52
N SER A 200 -12.40 17.53 -0.58
CA SER A 200 -12.71 17.41 0.85
C SER A 200 -14.10 17.98 1.19
N LYS A 201 -14.48 19.12 0.60
CA LYS A 201 -15.80 19.73 0.78
C LYS A 201 -16.91 18.85 0.20
N GLU A 202 -16.74 18.34 -1.01
CA GLU A 202 -17.73 17.49 -1.66
C GLU A 202 -17.93 16.16 -0.92
N ILE A 203 -16.84 15.56 -0.41
CA ILE A 203 -16.92 14.39 0.46
C ILE A 203 -17.80 14.70 1.68
N THR A 204 -17.54 15.78 2.39
CA THR A 204 -18.32 16.13 3.59
C THR A 204 -19.78 16.35 3.22
N ARG A 205 -20.06 17.11 2.15
CA ARG A 205 -21.43 17.35 1.67
C ARG A 205 -22.19 16.05 1.39
N ILE A 206 -21.56 15.10 0.70
CA ILE A 206 -22.17 13.80 0.38
C ILE A 206 -22.39 12.99 1.67
N LEU A 207 -21.38 12.88 2.53
CA LEU A 207 -21.45 12.05 3.73
C LEU A 207 -22.43 12.56 4.79
N VAL A 208 -22.56 13.87 4.97
CA VAL A 208 -23.57 14.46 5.87
C VAL A 208 -24.98 14.03 5.48
N SER A 209 -25.25 13.89 4.18
CA SER A 209 -26.57 13.47 3.69
C SER A 209 -26.84 11.95 3.77
N GLN A 210 -25.86 11.14 4.18
CA GLN A 210 -26.00 9.68 4.18
C GLN A 210 -26.89 9.17 5.33
N PRO A 211 -27.93 8.36 5.04
CA PRO A 211 -28.83 7.82 6.06
C PRO A 211 -28.14 7.01 7.17
N ILE A 212 -27.01 6.37 6.85
CA ILE A 212 -26.18 5.65 7.82
C ILE A 212 -25.78 6.55 9.00
N ASN A 213 -25.46 7.82 8.74
CA ASN A 213 -25.03 8.72 9.80
C ASN A 213 -26.17 9.07 10.78
N ALA A 214 -27.42 9.14 10.30
CA ALA A 214 -28.58 9.29 11.19
C ALA A 214 -28.76 8.05 12.09
N LYS A 215 -28.60 6.84 11.55
CA LYS A 215 -28.63 5.59 12.33
C LYS A 215 -27.51 5.55 13.38
N ARG A 216 -26.27 5.86 12.98
CA ARG A 216 -25.11 5.92 13.90
C ARG A 216 -25.35 6.89 15.05
N ALA A 217 -25.93 8.06 14.78
CA ALA A 217 -26.25 9.05 15.81
C ALA A 217 -27.26 8.51 16.85
N VAL A 218 -28.33 7.83 16.41
CA VAL A 218 -29.31 7.18 17.30
C VAL A 218 -28.64 6.12 18.18
N GLU A 219 -27.69 5.37 17.62
CA GLU A 219 -26.90 4.36 18.32
C GLU A 219 -25.77 4.95 19.20
N ARG A 220 -25.66 6.29 19.30
CA ARG A 220 -24.58 7.01 20.00
C ARG A 220 -23.18 6.66 19.49
N LYS A 221 -23.08 6.26 18.22
CA LYS A 221 -21.81 6.07 17.52
C LYS A 221 -21.35 7.38 16.87
N ASN A 222 -20.05 7.50 16.72
CA ASN A 222 -19.41 8.57 15.94
C ASN A 222 -19.91 8.53 14.49
N ILE A 223 -20.55 9.60 14.00
CA ILE A 223 -20.90 9.72 12.58
C ILE A 223 -19.65 9.79 11.71
N ALA A 224 -19.74 9.26 10.49
CA ALA A 224 -18.68 9.29 9.48
C ALA A 224 -19.05 10.34 8.42
N ASN A 225 -18.90 11.63 8.76
CA ASN A 225 -19.31 12.75 7.92
C ASN A 225 -18.14 13.47 7.22
N VAL A 226 -16.92 12.96 7.34
CA VAL A 226 -15.76 13.44 6.59
C VAL A 226 -14.79 12.30 6.31
N VAL A 227 -13.99 12.44 5.26
CA VAL A 227 -12.80 11.62 5.01
C VAL A 227 -11.56 12.49 5.16
N LEU A 228 -10.66 12.10 6.06
CA LEU A 228 -9.37 12.75 6.24
C LEU A 228 -8.39 12.22 5.20
N LEU A 229 -7.92 13.09 4.34
CA LEU A 229 -6.98 12.78 3.26
C LEU A 229 -5.55 12.96 3.79
N ARG A 230 -4.73 11.90 3.75
CA ARG A 230 -3.35 11.94 4.26
C ARG A 230 -2.39 11.16 3.38
N GLY A 231 -1.13 11.59 3.41
CA GLY A 231 -0.05 10.92 2.71
C GLY A 231 -0.31 10.87 1.20
N CYS A 232 -0.54 12.02 0.59
CA CYS A 232 -0.62 12.16 -0.87
C CYS A 232 0.57 11.44 -1.49
N GLY A 233 0.30 10.52 -2.41
CA GLY A 233 1.32 9.85 -3.19
C GLY A 233 0.91 9.81 -4.63
N ILE A 234 1.80 10.21 -5.52
CA ILE A 234 1.58 10.16 -6.97
C ILE A 234 2.07 8.80 -7.49
N ARG A 235 1.34 8.21 -8.44
CA ARG A 235 1.80 6.99 -9.11
C ARG A 235 3.06 7.36 -9.89
N ILE A 236 4.16 6.72 -9.49
CA ILE A 236 5.49 6.99 -10.04
C ILE A 236 5.52 6.63 -11.53
N GLU A 237 6.26 7.44 -12.29
CA GLU A 237 6.60 7.15 -13.67
C GLU A 237 8.04 6.64 -13.70
N VAL A 238 8.20 5.35 -14.01
CA VAL A 238 9.50 4.68 -14.05
C VAL A 238 9.56 3.68 -15.19
N PRO A 239 10.77 3.36 -15.71
CA PRO A 239 10.92 2.28 -16.67
C PRO A 239 10.39 0.96 -16.07
N PRO A 240 9.55 0.19 -16.78
CA PRO A 240 9.09 -1.10 -16.30
C PRO A 240 10.27 -2.04 -15.98
N PHE A 241 10.07 -2.94 -15.01
CA PHE A 241 11.12 -3.86 -14.54
C PHE A 241 11.70 -4.69 -15.67
N GLU A 242 10.83 -5.18 -16.57
CA GLU A 242 11.23 -5.95 -17.75
C GLU A 242 12.13 -5.14 -18.69
N THR A 243 11.81 -3.86 -18.93
CA THR A 243 12.64 -2.96 -19.74
C THR A 243 13.99 -2.68 -19.07
N LYS A 244 14.00 -2.50 -17.74
CA LYS A 244 15.21 -2.16 -17.00
C LYS A 244 16.19 -3.34 -16.85
N HIS A 245 15.67 -4.54 -16.61
CA HIS A 245 16.48 -5.71 -16.23
C HIS A 245 16.50 -6.80 -17.30
N GLY A 246 15.63 -6.74 -18.32
CA GLY A 246 15.52 -7.77 -19.35
C GLY A 246 14.93 -9.10 -18.87
N LEU A 247 14.29 -9.11 -17.70
CA LEU A 247 13.70 -10.29 -17.07
C LEU A 247 12.19 -10.12 -16.92
N THR A 248 11.44 -11.18 -17.21
CA THR A 248 9.99 -11.24 -17.03
C THR A 248 9.64 -11.44 -15.54
N PRO A 249 9.02 -10.46 -14.85
CA PRO A 249 8.90 -10.50 -13.40
C PRO A 249 7.50 -10.87 -12.89
N CYS A 250 7.47 -11.63 -11.80
CA CYS A 250 6.28 -11.83 -10.97
C CYS A 250 6.58 -11.65 -9.48
N MET A 251 5.54 -11.44 -8.69
CA MET A 251 5.64 -11.21 -7.25
C MET A 251 4.48 -11.84 -6.49
N VAL A 252 4.78 -12.45 -5.34
CA VAL A 252 3.76 -12.81 -4.34
C VAL A 252 3.90 -11.85 -3.16
N ALA A 253 2.99 -10.88 -3.09
CA ALA A 253 2.98 -9.82 -2.08
C ALA A 253 1.57 -9.61 -1.49
N PRO A 254 1.20 -10.28 -0.38
CA PRO A 254 -0.09 -10.04 0.25
C PRO A 254 -0.19 -8.65 0.89
N THR A 255 0.95 -8.04 1.21
CA THR A 255 1.01 -6.67 1.74
C THR A 255 0.71 -5.67 0.62
N LYS A 256 -0.39 -4.93 0.77
CA LYS A 256 -0.93 -4.02 -0.27
C LYS A 256 0.09 -3.00 -0.77
N ILE A 257 0.87 -2.38 0.12
CA ILE A 257 1.93 -1.44 -0.29
C ILE A 257 2.97 -2.09 -1.21
N ILE A 258 3.36 -3.35 -0.95
CA ILE A 258 4.37 -4.05 -1.74
C ILE A 258 3.78 -4.50 -3.08
N ALA A 259 2.53 -4.97 -3.08
CA ALA A 259 1.80 -5.28 -4.31
C ALA A 259 1.67 -4.05 -5.22
N GLY A 260 1.25 -2.90 -4.67
CA GLY A 260 1.12 -1.67 -5.46
C GLY A 260 2.44 -1.09 -5.95
N LEU A 261 3.53 -1.27 -5.19
CA LEU A 261 4.87 -0.98 -5.67
C LEU A 261 5.23 -1.89 -6.85
N GLY A 262 5.04 -3.20 -6.74
CA GLY A 262 5.27 -4.14 -7.84
C GLY A 262 4.46 -3.78 -9.10
N LEU A 263 3.18 -3.45 -8.95
CA LEU A 263 2.32 -2.98 -10.03
C LEU A 263 2.82 -1.69 -10.67
N SER A 264 3.39 -0.77 -9.88
CA SER A 264 3.99 0.47 -10.40
C SER A 264 5.24 0.20 -11.25
N LEU A 265 5.93 -0.90 -10.99
CA LEU A 265 7.10 -1.35 -11.76
C LEU A 265 6.73 -2.30 -12.92
N GLY A 266 5.44 -2.56 -13.16
CA GLY A 266 4.98 -3.50 -14.18
C GLY A 266 5.25 -4.98 -13.83
N ILE A 267 5.25 -5.32 -12.54
CA ILE A 267 5.41 -6.70 -12.05
C ILE A 267 4.04 -7.35 -11.85
N ASP A 268 3.87 -8.54 -12.41
CA ASP A 268 2.64 -9.32 -12.26
C ASP A 268 2.51 -9.84 -10.81
N ILE A 269 1.41 -9.49 -10.15
CA ILE A 269 1.16 -9.92 -8.76
C ILE A 269 0.39 -11.24 -8.78
N LEU A 270 1.06 -12.33 -8.39
CA LEU A 270 0.47 -13.67 -8.41
C LEU A 270 -0.48 -13.91 -7.23
N GLU A 271 -1.54 -14.67 -7.50
CA GLU A 271 -2.36 -15.24 -6.45
C GLU A 271 -1.58 -16.34 -5.70
N ALA A 272 -1.63 -16.29 -4.37
CA ALA A 272 -1.14 -17.35 -3.50
C ALA A 272 -2.21 -17.63 -2.42
N PRO A 273 -3.03 -18.68 -2.56
CA PRO A 273 -4.10 -18.98 -1.61
C PRO A 273 -3.56 -19.12 -0.17
N GLY A 274 -4.21 -18.48 0.80
CA GLY A 274 -3.78 -18.46 2.20
C GLY A 274 -2.59 -17.53 2.51
N ALA A 275 -2.11 -16.75 1.53
CA ALA A 275 -1.13 -15.70 1.79
C ALA A 275 -1.82 -14.45 2.38
N THR A 276 -1.80 -14.33 3.71
CA THR A 276 -2.45 -13.22 4.43
C THR A 276 -1.51 -12.06 4.75
N GLY A 277 -0.19 -12.30 4.74
CA GLY A 277 0.78 -11.30 5.19
C GLY A 277 0.78 -11.05 6.70
N ASP A 278 0.12 -11.91 7.48
CA ASP A 278 0.19 -11.95 8.95
C ASP A 278 0.74 -13.30 9.45
N TYR A 279 0.69 -13.57 10.75
CA TYR A 279 1.19 -14.81 11.35
C TYR A 279 0.45 -16.08 10.90
N ARG A 280 -0.73 -15.95 10.30
CA ARG A 280 -1.52 -17.05 9.73
C ARG A 280 -1.14 -17.32 8.27
N THR A 281 -0.18 -16.59 7.71
CA THR A 281 0.16 -16.69 6.30
C THR A 281 0.71 -18.07 5.96
N LEU A 282 0.22 -18.66 4.88
CA LEU A 282 0.71 -19.95 4.39
C LEU A 282 1.97 -19.76 3.52
N LEU A 283 3.15 -19.83 4.15
CA LEU A 283 4.43 -19.62 3.45
C LEU A 283 4.67 -20.61 2.31
N THR A 284 4.26 -21.86 2.48
CA THR A 284 4.39 -22.91 1.46
C THR A 284 3.59 -22.60 0.20
N SER A 285 2.42 -21.98 0.33
CA SER A 285 1.62 -21.54 -0.81
C SER A 285 2.35 -20.48 -1.63
N LYS A 286 2.92 -19.47 -0.95
CA LYS A 286 3.71 -18.44 -1.61
C LYS A 286 4.92 -19.02 -2.35
N ALA A 287 5.67 -19.92 -1.70
CA ALA A 287 6.83 -20.57 -2.30
C ALA A 287 6.44 -21.44 -3.52
N LYS A 288 5.35 -22.21 -3.42
CA LYS A 288 4.83 -23.00 -4.54
C LYS A 288 4.39 -22.14 -5.72
N ALA A 289 3.74 -21.00 -5.45
CA ALA A 289 3.33 -20.06 -6.50
C ALA A 289 4.54 -19.52 -7.29
N ILE A 290 5.59 -19.05 -6.60
CA ILE A 290 6.83 -18.58 -7.24
C ILE A 290 7.56 -19.73 -7.95
N ALA A 291 7.72 -20.88 -7.31
CA ALA A 291 8.39 -22.03 -7.92
C ALA A 291 7.68 -22.50 -9.19
N LYS A 292 6.33 -22.57 -9.17
CA LYS A 292 5.53 -22.89 -10.35
C LYS A 292 5.75 -21.84 -11.43
N ALA A 293 5.62 -20.55 -11.11
CA ALA A 293 5.77 -19.46 -12.08
C ALA A 293 7.15 -19.43 -12.78
N LEU A 294 8.21 -19.84 -12.06
CA LEU A 294 9.57 -19.95 -12.60
C LEU A 294 9.81 -21.27 -13.36
N SER A 295 8.91 -22.24 -13.33
CA SER A 295 9.14 -23.60 -13.88
C SER A 295 8.67 -23.76 -15.33
N ALA A 296 8.79 -22.73 -16.16
CA ALA A 296 8.33 -22.78 -17.56
C ALA A 296 8.88 -23.99 -18.36
N PRO A 297 8.11 -24.56 -19.32
CA PRO A 297 6.75 -24.17 -19.70
C PRO A 297 5.73 -24.51 -18.61
N LEU A 298 4.66 -23.71 -18.53
CA LEU A 298 3.61 -23.89 -17.51
C LEU A 298 2.44 -24.70 -18.07
N ASP A 299 1.95 -25.67 -17.30
CA ASP A 299 0.71 -26.40 -17.65
C ASP A 299 -0.53 -25.49 -17.64
N THR A 300 -0.51 -24.46 -16.79
CA THR A 300 -1.57 -23.46 -16.69
C THR A 300 -0.96 -22.14 -16.25
N PRO A 301 -1.33 -21.02 -16.90
CA PRO A 301 -0.89 -19.69 -16.47
C PRO A 301 -1.25 -19.43 -15.01
N PRO A 302 -0.38 -18.78 -14.23
CA PRO A 302 -0.73 -18.40 -12.87
C PRO A 302 -1.78 -17.29 -12.92
N ARG A 303 -2.58 -17.18 -11.87
CA ARG A 303 -3.57 -16.11 -11.73
C ARG A 303 -2.90 -14.83 -11.26
N VAL A 304 -3.18 -13.71 -11.92
CA VAL A 304 -2.58 -12.40 -11.64
C VAL A 304 -3.63 -11.37 -11.23
N PHE A 305 -3.29 -10.55 -10.24
CA PHE A 305 -4.14 -9.47 -9.76
C PHE A 305 -4.04 -8.23 -10.66
N VAL A 306 -5.17 -7.68 -11.07
CA VAL A 306 -5.25 -6.49 -11.92
C VAL A 306 -6.07 -5.41 -11.20
N PRO A 307 -5.46 -4.26 -10.84
CA PRO A 307 -6.20 -3.15 -10.22
C PRO A 307 -7.35 -2.65 -11.10
N GLY A 308 -8.47 -2.29 -10.48
CA GLY A 308 -9.70 -1.89 -11.17
C GLY A 308 -10.61 -3.06 -11.55
N GLU A 309 -10.16 -4.29 -11.35
CA GLU A 309 -10.93 -5.51 -11.61
C GLU A 309 -11.11 -6.30 -10.30
N ASP A 310 -12.27 -6.94 -10.17
CA ASP A 310 -12.59 -7.72 -8.97
C ASP A 310 -12.13 -9.19 -9.07
N GLU A 311 -11.73 -9.64 -10.26
CA GLU A 311 -11.27 -11.00 -10.54
C GLU A 311 -9.80 -11.04 -10.97
N TYR A 312 -9.11 -12.13 -10.61
CA TYR A 312 -7.77 -12.40 -11.12
C TYR A 312 -7.83 -12.91 -12.56
N LYS A 313 -6.91 -12.45 -13.39
CA LYS A 313 -6.75 -12.86 -14.79
C LYS A 313 -5.69 -13.92 -14.97
N ALA A 314 -5.68 -14.57 -16.14
CA ALA A 314 -4.57 -15.42 -16.53
C ALA A 314 -3.30 -14.57 -16.74
N GLY A 315 -2.20 -14.99 -16.13
CA GLY A 315 -0.88 -14.41 -16.33
C GLY A 315 -0.20 -14.93 -17.60
N ARG A 316 1.13 -14.82 -17.65
CA ARG A 316 1.93 -15.20 -18.83
C ARG A 316 2.02 -16.72 -19.00
N GLU A 317 1.69 -17.21 -20.21
CA GLU A 317 1.78 -18.64 -20.59
C GLU A 317 3.22 -19.17 -20.59
N ASN A 318 4.17 -18.35 -21.07
CA ASN A 318 5.59 -18.71 -21.15
C ASN A 318 6.32 -18.66 -19.79
N GLY A 319 5.61 -18.38 -18.71
CA GLY A 319 6.14 -18.25 -17.35
C GLY A 319 6.98 -16.99 -17.14
N TYR A 320 7.80 -17.02 -16.10
CA TYR A 320 8.56 -15.88 -15.60
C TYR A 320 10.04 -16.21 -15.43
N ASP A 321 10.89 -15.18 -15.54
CA ASP A 321 12.34 -15.28 -15.35
C ASP A 321 12.77 -14.80 -13.95
N PHE A 322 11.97 -13.95 -13.31
CA PHE A 322 12.21 -13.38 -11.99
C PHE A 322 10.97 -13.52 -11.11
N GLY A 323 11.12 -14.12 -9.92
CA GLY A 323 10.05 -14.32 -8.96
C GLY A 323 10.39 -13.73 -7.61
N PHE A 324 9.62 -12.72 -7.17
CA PHE A 324 9.78 -12.06 -5.89
C PHE A 324 8.85 -12.62 -4.82
N LEU A 325 9.41 -13.23 -3.79
CA LEU A 325 8.68 -13.82 -2.66
C LEU A 325 8.77 -12.91 -1.44
N HIS A 326 7.67 -12.21 -1.10
CA HIS A 326 7.61 -11.38 0.10
C HIS A 326 7.13 -12.19 1.32
N ILE A 327 7.97 -12.26 2.35
CA ILE A 327 7.67 -12.87 3.64
C ILE A 327 7.70 -11.78 4.71
N LYS A 328 6.59 -11.58 5.41
CA LYS A 328 6.54 -10.67 6.54
C LYS A 328 6.80 -11.42 7.83
N VAL A 329 7.83 -11.03 8.57
CA VAL A 329 8.10 -11.58 9.90
C VAL A 329 7.58 -10.62 10.96
N LYS A 330 7.00 -11.18 12.02
CA LYS A 330 6.79 -10.48 13.28
C LYS A 330 7.54 -11.26 14.35
N ILE A 331 8.57 -10.64 14.90
CA ILE A 331 9.34 -11.21 16.01
C ILE A 331 8.53 -10.96 17.28
N ASN A 332 8.07 -12.03 17.93
CA ASN A 332 7.40 -11.95 19.23
C ASN A 332 8.32 -12.55 20.29
N ILE A 333 9.01 -11.69 21.04
CA ILE A 333 9.94 -12.12 22.09
C ILE A 333 9.18 -12.66 23.31
N GLY A 334 7.89 -12.32 23.48
CA GLY A 334 7.08 -12.71 24.63
C GLY A 334 6.59 -14.16 24.64
N SER A 335 6.83 -14.94 23.58
CA SER A 335 6.41 -16.36 23.52
C SER A 335 7.56 -17.35 23.73
N LEU A 336 8.76 -16.87 24.08
CA LEU A 336 9.93 -17.71 24.40
C LEU A 336 10.10 -17.96 25.91
N GLU A 337 9.18 -17.44 26.74
CA GLU A 337 9.18 -17.61 28.20
C GLU A 337 8.20 -18.68 28.72
N ASN A 338 7.65 -19.55 27.86
CA ASN A 338 6.86 -20.72 28.28
C ASN A 338 7.38 -22.03 27.67
#